data_AF-B6W580-F1
#
_entry.id   AF-B6W580-F1
#
_cell.length_a   1.000
_cell.length_b   1.000
_cell.length_c   1.000
_cell.angle_alpha   90.00
_cell.angle_beta   90.00
_cell.angle_gamma   90.00
#
_symmetry.space_group_name_H-M   'P 1'
#
loop_
_entity.id
_entity.type
_entity.pdbx_description
1 polymer ?
#
loop_
_entity_poly.entity_id
_entity_poly.type
_entity_poly.pdbx_seq_one_letter_code
_entity_poly.pdbx_strand_id
1 'polypeptide(L)'
;MCFRQPETFRASQNQLARQKPGDFSPKSKNLEKSQIINSLKCMKESSRKKMGRKPKADPAIHRYGIKLTNEENVRFEAAFSESGMKEKAGFIKKSIFGGRIKVVKIDKATMDYYIKLTEFHRQFQAVGNNYNQVVRTLKNNFGEKRAMALLYRLEKLSIELMLVCKKVMVLTQEYERKWLQK
;
A
#
# COMPACT_ATOMS: atom_id res chain seq x y z
N MET A 1 0.79 20.68 19.81
CA MET A 1 2.05 20.30 19.13
C MET A 1 1.67 19.75 17.76
N CYS A 2 2.04 20.43 16.67
CA CYS A 2 1.75 20.00 15.30
C CYS A 2 3.04 19.45 14.67
N PHE A 3 3.02 18.22 14.18
CA PHE A 3 4.16 17.59 13.51
C PHE A 3 3.97 17.65 11.97
N ARG A 4 4.98 18.19 11.29
CA ARG A 4 5.09 18.37 9.84
C ARG A 4 5.96 17.23 9.27
N GLN A 5 5.56 16.57 8.19
CA GLN A 5 6.37 15.60 7.43
C GLN A 5 7.34 16.30 6.46
N PRO A 6 8.47 15.68 6.08
CA PRO A 6 9.22 16.08 4.88
C PRO A 6 9.10 15.07 3.73
N GLU A 7 8.99 15.66 2.54
CA GLU A 7 8.92 15.08 1.20
C GLU A 7 10.30 14.96 0.53
N THR A 8 10.36 14.09 -0.48
CA THR A 8 11.28 14.04 -1.64
C THR A 8 12.73 13.53 -1.51
N PHE A 9 13.09 12.56 -2.35
CA PHE A 9 14.31 12.66 -3.17
C PHE A 9 14.16 11.94 -4.53
N ARG A 10 14.45 12.68 -5.60
CA ARG A 10 14.31 12.31 -7.01
C ARG A 10 15.72 12.12 -7.59
N ALA A 11 15.86 11.11 -8.47
CA ALA A 11 16.75 11.01 -9.62
C ALA A 11 18.30 10.98 -9.43
N SER A 12 18.94 10.02 -10.10
CA SER A 12 20.15 10.28 -10.90
C SER A 12 20.33 9.22 -12.00
N GLN A 13 20.47 9.71 -13.24
CA GLN A 13 20.93 8.96 -14.41
C GLN A 13 22.46 8.92 -14.43
N ASN A 14 23.07 7.85 -14.94
CA ASN A 14 24.42 7.82 -15.53
C ASN A 14 24.50 6.62 -16.50
N GLN A 15 24.53 6.84 -17.82
CA GLN A 15 25.69 7.10 -18.72
C GLN A 15 26.36 5.83 -19.28
N LEU A 16 26.40 5.79 -20.62
CA LEU A 16 26.87 4.72 -21.51
C LEU A 16 28.40 4.54 -21.48
N ALA A 17 28.86 3.28 -21.60
CA ALA A 17 30.17 2.94 -22.15
C ALA A 17 30.04 1.82 -23.21
N ARG A 18 30.62 2.06 -24.39
CA ARG A 18 30.76 1.14 -25.54
C ARG A 18 31.87 0.12 -25.28
N GLN A 19 31.66 -1.15 -25.62
CA GLN A 19 32.72 -2.08 -26.07
C GLN A 19 32.19 -3.00 -27.18
N LYS A 20 33.03 -3.30 -28.18
CA LYS A 20 32.77 -4.22 -29.31
C LYS A 20 33.34 -5.62 -29.01
N PRO A 21 32.84 -6.67 -29.70
CA PRO A 21 32.95 -8.07 -29.25
C PRO A 21 34.16 -8.80 -29.85
N GLY A 22 34.69 -9.77 -29.08
CA GLY A 22 35.65 -10.78 -29.52
C GLY A 22 35.18 -12.18 -29.10
N ASP A 23 35.37 -13.13 -30.00
CA ASP A 23 34.76 -14.46 -30.10
C ASP A 23 34.94 -15.41 -28.90
N PHE A 24 33.87 -16.11 -28.52
CA PHE A 24 33.89 -17.50 -28.04
C PHE A 24 32.49 -18.14 -28.22
N SER A 25 32.43 -19.35 -28.78
CA SER A 25 31.19 -20.10 -29.11
C SER A 25 31.36 -21.57 -28.64
N PRO A 26 30.31 -22.43 -28.59
CA PRO A 26 29.03 -22.29 -27.89
C PRO A 26 28.66 -23.56 -27.10
N LYS A 27 28.06 -23.44 -25.91
CA LYS A 27 27.28 -24.54 -25.29
C LYS A 27 26.06 -24.00 -24.52
N SER A 28 24.92 -23.91 -25.20
CA SER A 28 23.56 -24.16 -24.65
C SER A 28 22.50 -23.79 -25.70
N LYS A 29 22.34 -24.62 -26.73
CA LYS A 29 21.42 -24.37 -27.86
C LYS A 29 20.05 -24.99 -27.59
N ASN A 30 19.22 -24.47 -26.67
CA ASN A 30 17.81 -24.91 -26.61
C ASN A 30 16.74 -23.90 -26.19
N LEU A 31 17.07 -22.63 -25.88
CA LEU A 31 16.04 -21.61 -25.56
C LEU A 31 16.00 -20.41 -26.52
N GLU A 32 17.13 -20.08 -27.18
CA GLU A 32 17.19 -18.96 -28.14
C GLU A 32 16.54 -19.26 -29.50
N LYS A 33 16.51 -20.53 -29.94
CA LYS A 33 15.94 -20.90 -31.24
C LYS A 33 14.44 -20.55 -31.32
N SER A 34 13.70 -20.68 -30.22
CA SER A 34 12.26 -20.39 -30.18
C SER A 34 11.95 -18.90 -30.34
N GLN A 35 12.78 -18.03 -29.76
CA GLN A 35 12.61 -16.57 -29.84
C GLN A 35 13.04 -16.01 -31.20
N ILE A 36 14.09 -16.59 -31.80
CA ILE A 36 14.59 -16.21 -33.13
C ILE A 36 13.63 -16.68 -34.23
N ILE A 37 13.07 -17.90 -34.14
CA ILE A 37 12.10 -18.42 -35.13
C ILE A 37 10.83 -17.57 -35.15
N ASN A 38 10.37 -17.09 -34.00
CA ASN A 38 9.16 -16.25 -33.93
C ASN A 38 9.42 -14.82 -34.39
N SER A 39 10.58 -14.22 -34.09
CA SER A 39 10.96 -12.90 -34.62
C SER A 39 11.20 -12.92 -36.14
N LEU A 40 11.82 -13.97 -36.68
CA LEU A 40 11.99 -14.11 -38.14
C LEU A 40 10.67 -14.40 -38.88
N LYS A 41 9.65 -14.96 -38.19
CA LYS A 41 8.31 -15.12 -38.76
C LYS A 41 7.58 -13.79 -38.93
N CYS A 42 8.00 -12.74 -38.22
CA CYS A 42 7.42 -11.40 -38.29
C CYS A 42 8.09 -10.44 -39.30
N MET A 43 9.20 -10.82 -39.94
CA MET A 43 9.89 -9.98 -40.94
C MET A 43 10.00 -10.60 -42.35
N LYS A 44 9.21 -11.63 -42.67
CA LYS A 44 9.16 -12.21 -44.02
C LYS A 44 7.73 -12.34 -44.53
N GLU A 45 7.13 -11.21 -44.89
CA GLU A 45 5.96 -11.20 -45.77
C GLU A 45 5.73 -9.81 -46.41
N SER A 46 6.68 -9.37 -47.22
CA SER A 46 6.44 -8.30 -48.20
C SER A 46 5.98 -8.92 -49.52
N SER A 47 4.86 -8.41 -50.06
CA SER A 47 4.33 -8.61 -51.42
C SER A 47 3.15 -9.58 -51.66
N ARG A 48 2.15 -9.62 -50.77
CA ARG A 48 0.78 -9.93 -51.20
C ARG A 48 -0.20 -8.91 -50.61
N LYS A 49 -1.09 -8.35 -51.43
CA LYS A 49 -2.15 -7.43 -50.99
C LYS A 49 -2.96 -8.12 -49.88
N LYS A 50 -2.70 -7.79 -48.62
CA LYS A 50 -3.43 -8.32 -47.46
C LYS A 50 -4.82 -7.69 -47.45
N MET A 51 -5.77 -8.33 -48.13
CA MET A 51 -7.19 -8.05 -47.98
C MET A 51 -7.61 -8.57 -46.59
N GLY A 52 -7.81 -7.66 -45.64
CA GLY A 52 -8.19 -8.03 -44.27
C GLY A 52 -8.09 -6.89 -43.26
N ARG A 53 -8.73 -7.07 -42.11
CA ARG A 53 -8.66 -6.11 -41.00
C ARG A 53 -7.22 -5.99 -40.52
N LYS A 54 -6.73 -4.76 -40.35
CA LYS A 54 -5.39 -4.49 -39.81
C LYS A 54 -5.22 -5.24 -38.48
N PRO A 55 -4.12 -6.00 -38.29
CA PRO A 55 -3.88 -6.70 -37.03
C PRO A 55 -3.81 -5.71 -35.86
N LYS A 56 -4.34 -6.11 -34.70
CA LYS A 56 -4.26 -5.31 -33.47
C LYS A 56 -2.81 -5.20 -33.01
N ALA A 57 -2.43 -4.04 -32.48
CA ALA A 57 -1.06 -3.77 -32.01
C ALA A 57 -0.64 -4.70 -30.86
N ASP A 58 -1.58 -5.11 -30.00
CA ASP A 58 -1.35 -6.10 -28.94
C ASP A 58 -2.50 -7.14 -28.97
N PRO A 59 -2.26 -8.36 -29.51
CA PRO A 59 -3.27 -9.42 -29.53
C PRO A 59 -3.44 -10.07 -28.15
N ALA A 60 -4.69 -10.25 -27.72
CA ALA A 60 -5.00 -11.05 -26.52
C ALA A 60 -4.79 -12.55 -26.81
N ILE A 61 -3.61 -13.07 -26.48
CA ILE A 61 -3.19 -14.46 -26.76
C ILE A 61 -3.65 -15.44 -25.66
N HIS A 62 -3.79 -14.97 -24.41
CA HIS A 62 -4.13 -15.82 -23.27
C HIS A 62 -5.64 -15.80 -22.96
N ARG A 63 -6.24 -16.99 -22.82
CA ARG A 63 -7.64 -17.16 -22.44
C ARG A 63 -7.75 -17.98 -21.15
N TYR A 64 -8.46 -17.45 -20.17
CA TYR A 64 -8.80 -18.13 -18.93
C TYR A 64 -10.32 -18.27 -18.82
N GLY A 65 -10.81 -19.49 -18.61
CA GLY A 65 -12.22 -19.76 -18.35
C GLY A 65 -12.47 -19.82 -16.85
N ILE A 66 -13.51 -19.14 -16.37
CA ILE A 66 -13.94 -19.19 -14.97
C ILE A 66 -15.29 -19.89 -14.93
N LYS A 67 -15.45 -20.86 -14.02
CA LYS A 67 -16.73 -21.49 -13.72
C LYS A 67 -17.26 -20.83 -12.44
N LEU A 68 -18.50 -20.36 -12.47
CA LEU A 68 -19.17 -19.77 -11.32
C LEU A 68 -20.18 -20.76 -10.77
N THR A 69 -20.33 -20.79 -9.45
CA THR A 69 -21.48 -21.42 -8.80
C THR A 69 -22.74 -20.58 -9.02
N ASN A 70 -23.92 -21.14 -8.72
CA ASN A 70 -25.18 -20.42 -8.95
C ASN A 70 -25.27 -19.13 -8.11
N GLU A 71 -24.85 -19.18 -6.84
CA GLU A 71 -24.83 -18.01 -5.95
C GLU A 71 -23.87 -16.92 -6.42
N GLU A 72 -22.67 -17.29 -6.85
CA GLU A 72 -21.69 -16.36 -7.40
C GLU A 72 -22.16 -15.74 -8.71
N ASN A 73 -22.87 -16.51 -9.53
CA ASN A 73 -23.46 -16.03 -10.79
C ASN A 73 -24.53 -14.97 -10.54
N VAL A 74 -25.41 -15.16 -9.54
CA VAL A 74 -26.41 -14.15 -9.18
C VAL A 74 -25.75 -12.83 -8.76
N ARG A 75 -24.71 -12.89 -7.92
CA ARG A 75 -23.94 -11.70 -7.51
C ARG A 75 -23.24 -11.03 -8.69
N PHE A 76 -22.71 -11.83 -9.62
CA PHE A 76 -22.06 -11.35 -10.82
C PHE A 76 -23.02 -10.60 -11.75
N GLU A 77 -24.21 -11.15 -12.01
CA GLU A 77 -25.21 -10.51 -12.88
C GLU A 77 -25.74 -9.20 -12.28
N ALA A 78 -25.92 -9.14 -10.96
CA ALA A 78 -26.28 -7.91 -10.27
C ALA A 78 -25.22 -6.81 -10.47
N ALA A 79 -23.94 -7.14 -10.22
CA ALA A 79 -22.84 -6.21 -10.38
C ALA A 79 -22.59 -5.82 -11.86
N PHE A 80 -22.84 -6.74 -12.79
CA PHE A 80 -22.75 -6.49 -14.23
C PHE A 80 -23.82 -5.49 -14.69
N SER A 81 -25.06 -5.67 -14.23
CA SER A 81 -26.19 -4.80 -14.55
C SER A 81 -25.96 -3.37 -14.05
N GLU A 82 -25.44 -3.22 -12.83
CA GLU A 82 -25.08 -1.91 -12.25
C GLU A 82 -23.97 -1.20 -13.04
N SER A 83 -23.03 -1.96 -13.62
CA SER A 83 -21.91 -1.38 -14.36
C SER A 83 -22.26 -0.82 -15.74
N GLY A 84 -23.42 -1.17 -16.30
CA GLY A 84 -23.90 -0.72 -17.61
C GLY A 84 -23.03 -1.14 -18.80
N MET A 85 -22.12 -2.11 -18.63
CA MET A 85 -21.20 -2.53 -19.68
C MET A 85 -21.85 -3.53 -20.65
N LYS A 86 -21.46 -3.46 -21.93
CA LYS A 86 -22.07 -4.30 -22.98
C LYS A 86 -21.53 -5.74 -23.01
N GLU A 87 -20.36 -5.99 -22.42
CA GLU A 87 -19.67 -7.28 -22.50
C GLU A 87 -19.23 -7.79 -21.12
N LYS A 88 -19.66 -9.00 -20.75
CA LYS A 88 -19.31 -9.65 -19.47
C LYS A 88 -17.80 -9.86 -19.30
N ALA A 89 -17.08 -10.19 -20.37
CA ALA A 89 -15.62 -10.35 -20.34
C ALA A 89 -14.89 -9.01 -20.10
N GLY A 90 -15.40 -7.92 -20.68
CA GLY A 90 -14.91 -6.57 -20.42
C GLY A 90 -15.12 -6.16 -18.95
N PHE A 91 -16.24 -6.56 -18.36
CA PHE A 91 -16.52 -6.36 -16.93
C PHE A 91 -15.56 -7.12 -16.03
N ILE A 92 -15.29 -8.40 -16.31
CA ILE A 92 -14.30 -9.18 -15.56
C ILE A 92 -12.91 -8.55 -15.66
N LYS A 93 -12.48 -8.16 -16.87
CA LYS A 93 -11.18 -7.52 -17.10
C LYS A 93 -11.07 -6.19 -16.34
N LYS A 94 -12.11 -5.35 -16.37
CA LYS A 94 -12.13 -4.08 -15.64
C LYS A 94 -12.27 -4.27 -14.12
N SER A 95 -12.97 -5.31 -13.67
CA SER A 95 -13.10 -5.62 -12.24
C SER A 95 -11.76 -6.10 -11.66
N ILE A 96 -11.06 -6.99 -12.36
CA ILE A 96 -9.76 -7.54 -11.94
C ILE A 96 -8.62 -6.53 -12.07
N PHE A 97 -8.55 -5.81 -13.20
CA PHE A 97 -7.42 -4.92 -13.52
C PHE A 97 -7.72 -3.42 -13.35
N GLY A 98 -9.00 -3.03 -13.33
CA GLY A 98 -9.44 -1.65 -13.13
C GLY A 98 -9.93 -1.37 -11.70
N GLY A 99 -10.37 -2.40 -10.97
CA GLY A 99 -10.40 -2.38 -9.52
C GLY A 99 -8.99 -2.66 -9.01
N ARG A 100 -8.46 -1.83 -8.10
CA ARG A 100 -7.18 -2.12 -7.43
C ARG A 100 -7.31 -3.41 -6.62
N ILE A 101 -7.12 -4.57 -7.23
CA ILE A 101 -6.74 -5.77 -6.49
C ILE A 101 -5.33 -5.50 -5.99
N LYS A 102 -5.25 -4.75 -4.88
CA LYS A 102 -4.05 -4.67 -4.08
C LYS A 102 -3.98 -6.01 -3.39
N VAL A 103 -3.18 -6.94 -3.92
CA VAL A 103 -2.75 -8.12 -3.17
C VAL A 103 -1.86 -7.60 -2.03
N VAL A 104 -2.50 -7.11 -0.98
CA VAL A 104 -1.83 -6.79 0.27
C VAL A 104 -1.49 -8.14 0.87
N LYS A 105 -0.21 -8.47 0.90
CA LYS A 105 0.27 -9.53 1.78
C LYS A 105 -0.01 -9.03 3.19
N ILE A 106 -1.11 -9.48 3.78
CA ILE A 106 -1.51 -9.10 5.13
C ILE A 106 -0.61 -9.88 6.07
N ASP A 107 0.45 -9.24 6.54
CA ASP A 107 1.13 -9.72 7.72
C ASP A 107 0.26 -9.40 8.94
N LYS A 108 -0.31 -10.43 9.56
CA LYS A 108 -1.20 -10.30 10.72
C LYS A 108 -0.51 -9.59 11.88
N ALA A 109 0.79 -9.82 12.08
CA ALA A 109 1.55 -9.20 13.15
C ALA A 109 1.69 -7.69 12.95
N THR A 110 2.01 -7.26 11.72
CA THR A 110 2.07 -5.85 11.35
C THR A 110 0.71 -5.15 11.47
N MET A 111 -0.39 -5.83 11.10
CA MET A 111 -1.74 -5.27 11.26
C MET A 111 -2.11 -5.09 12.74
N ASP A 112 -1.85 -6.11 13.57
CA ASP A 112 -2.10 -6.07 15.01
C ASP A 112 -1.28 -4.95 15.69
N TYR A 113 -0.07 -4.68 15.20
CA TYR A 113 0.75 -3.55 15.65
C TYR A 113 0.09 -2.20 15.32
N TYR A 114 -0.36 -1.98 14.08
CA TYR A 114 -1.02 -0.73 13.69
C TYR A 114 -2.31 -0.47 14.46
N ILE A 115 -3.10 -1.51 14.74
CA ILE A 115 -4.30 -1.41 15.58
C ILE A 115 -3.94 -0.95 16.99
N LYS A 116 -2.93 -1.57 17.61
CA LYS A 116 -2.45 -1.20 18.94
C LYS A 116 -1.92 0.23 18.99
N LEU A 117 -1.19 0.67 17.96
CA LEU A 117 -0.68 2.04 17.86
C LEU A 117 -1.83 3.06 17.76
N THR A 118 -2.85 2.74 16.99
CA THR A 118 -4.03 3.59 16.83
C THR A 118 -4.82 3.70 18.14
N GLU A 119 -5.05 2.58 18.83
CA GLU A 119 -5.75 2.59 20.12
C GLU A 119 -4.95 3.32 21.20
N PHE A 120 -3.62 3.15 21.22
CA PHE A 120 -2.74 3.92 22.10
C PHE A 120 -2.92 5.42 21.86
N HIS A 121 -2.93 5.88 20.61
CA HIS A 121 -3.16 7.29 20.30
C HIS A 121 -4.53 7.78 20.80
N ARG A 122 -5.58 6.96 20.63
CA ARG A 122 -6.93 7.26 21.11
C ARG A 122 -6.98 7.44 22.63
N GLN A 123 -6.23 6.62 23.37
CA GLN A 123 -6.11 6.75 24.83
C GLN A 123 -5.49 8.10 25.23
N PHE A 124 -4.45 8.57 24.53
CA PHE A 124 -3.88 9.90 24.80
C PHE A 124 -4.85 11.04 24.55
N GLN A 125 -5.63 10.96 23.47
CA GLN A 125 -6.69 11.94 23.20
C GLN A 125 -7.74 11.95 24.31
N ALA A 126 -8.17 10.76 24.77
CA ALA A 126 -9.12 10.64 25.87
C ALA A 126 -8.59 11.26 27.17
N VAL A 127 -7.32 11.01 27.52
CA VAL A 127 -6.68 11.64 28.69
C VAL A 127 -6.65 13.16 28.56
N GLY A 128 -6.32 13.70 27.40
CA GLY A 128 -6.34 15.15 27.15
C GLY A 128 -7.74 15.76 27.27
N ASN A 129 -8.77 15.06 26.76
CA ASN A 129 -10.16 15.49 26.89
C ASN A 129 -10.62 15.47 28.36
N ASN A 130 -10.27 14.42 29.10
CA ASN A 130 -10.57 14.30 30.53
C ASN A 130 -9.90 15.43 31.33
N TYR A 131 -8.64 15.76 31.00
CA TYR A 131 -7.93 16.89 31.63
C TYR A 131 -8.69 18.20 31.42
N ASN A 132 -9.08 18.50 30.17
CA ASN A 132 -9.85 19.70 29.85
C ASN A 132 -11.19 19.75 30.59
N GLN A 133 -11.86 18.60 30.73
CA GLN A 133 -13.11 18.50 31.46
C GLN A 133 -12.91 18.79 32.95
N VAL A 134 -11.92 18.16 33.59
CA VAL A 134 -11.63 18.37 35.02
C VAL A 134 -11.32 19.84 35.29
N VAL A 135 -10.45 20.48 34.50
CA VAL A 135 -10.09 21.90 34.69
C VAL A 135 -11.29 22.82 34.54
N ARG A 136 -12.16 22.59 33.53
CA ARG A 136 -13.39 23.36 33.34
C ARG A 136 -14.38 23.18 34.50
N THR A 137 -14.59 21.94 34.93
CA THR A 137 -15.46 21.63 36.07
C THR A 137 -14.96 22.29 37.34
N LEU A 138 -13.64 22.26 37.55
CA LEU A 138 -13.00 22.83 38.73
C LEU A 138 -13.16 24.36 38.79
N LYS A 139 -12.99 25.03 37.64
CA LYS A 139 -13.20 26.48 37.50
C LYS A 139 -14.64 26.90 37.81
N ASN A 140 -15.62 26.10 37.41
CA ASN A 140 -17.04 26.48 37.47
C ASN A 140 -17.73 26.10 38.79
N ASN A 141 -17.29 25.02 39.47
CA ASN A 141 -18.04 24.43 40.59
C ASN A 141 -17.38 24.56 41.96
N PHE A 142 -16.10 24.90 42.04
CA PHE A 142 -15.35 24.93 43.31
C PHE A 142 -14.82 26.34 43.63
N GLY A 143 -14.80 26.68 44.93
CA GLY A 143 -14.11 27.87 45.42
C GLY A 143 -12.59 27.77 45.27
N GLU A 144 -11.92 28.92 45.10
CA GLU A 144 -10.51 29.02 44.71
C GLU A 144 -9.55 28.16 45.54
N LYS A 145 -9.69 28.15 46.87
CA LYS A 145 -8.82 27.35 47.76
C LYS A 145 -8.91 25.84 47.48
N ARG A 146 -10.11 25.31 47.19
CA ARG A 146 -10.32 23.89 46.90
C ARG A 146 -9.90 23.56 45.46
N ALA A 147 -10.15 24.46 44.52
CA ALA A 147 -9.69 24.32 43.15
C ALA A 147 -8.15 24.24 43.09
N MET A 148 -7.44 25.14 43.76
CA MET A 148 -5.97 25.14 43.78
C MET A 148 -5.40 23.83 44.34
N ALA A 149 -5.94 23.32 45.45
CA ALA A 149 -5.49 22.04 46.03
C ALA A 149 -5.67 20.85 45.06
N LEU A 150 -6.74 20.85 44.26
CA LEU A 150 -7.00 19.82 43.26
C LEU A 150 -6.12 19.97 42.01
N LEU A 151 -5.81 21.21 41.60
CA LEU A 151 -4.88 21.48 40.49
C LEU A 151 -3.47 20.99 40.80
N TYR A 152 -2.95 21.23 42.01
CA TYR A 152 -1.62 20.73 42.40
C TYR A 152 -1.52 19.20 42.35
N ARG A 153 -2.60 18.49 42.74
CA ARG A 153 -2.66 17.02 42.61
C ARG A 153 -2.69 16.60 41.14
N LEU A 154 -3.46 17.30 40.31
CA LEU A 154 -3.54 17.03 38.87
C LEU A 154 -2.20 17.26 38.17
N GLU A 155 -1.47 18.31 38.54
CA GLU A 155 -0.13 18.62 38.04
C GLU A 155 0.84 17.48 38.37
N LYS A 156 0.87 17.02 39.62
CA LYS A 156 1.74 15.90 40.03
C LYS A 156 1.48 14.64 39.20
N LEU A 157 0.21 14.27 39.02
CA LEU A 157 -0.19 13.12 38.18
C LEU A 157 0.23 13.30 36.72
N SER A 158 0.13 14.53 36.19
CA SER A 158 0.51 14.85 34.81
C SER A 158 2.02 14.73 34.60
N ILE A 159 2.83 15.10 35.61
CA ILE A 159 4.29 14.93 35.59
C ILE A 159 4.66 13.44 35.60
N GLU A 160 4.01 12.64 36.45
CA GLU A 160 4.23 11.19 36.50
C GLU A 160 3.91 10.52 35.16
N LEU A 161 2.78 10.90 34.54
CA LEU A 161 2.42 10.42 33.19
C LEU A 161 3.47 10.79 32.14
N MET A 162 3.96 12.04 32.16
CA MET A 162 5.01 12.48 31.24
C MET A 162 6.30 11.66 31.39
N LEU A 163 6.69 11.32 32.61
CA LEU A 163 7.89 10.53 32.89
C LEU A 163 7.78 9.13 32.27
N VAL A 164 6.61 8.49 32.41
CA VAL A 164 6.34 7.19 31.78
C VAL A 164 6.41 7.32 30.25
N CYS A 165 5.81 8.36 29.67
CA CYS A 165 5.87 8.59 28.22
C CYS A 165 7.31 8.75 27.71
N LYS A 166 8.15 9.51 28.43
CA LYS A 166 9.58 9.64 28.10
C LYS A 166 10.30 8.30 28.14
N LYS A 167 10.03 7.46 29.16
CA LYS A 167 10.62 6.12 29.27
C LYS A 167 10.22 5.23 28.07
N VAL A 168 8.95 5.27 27.65
CA VAL A 168 8.47 4.54 26.47
C VAL A 168 9.17 5.03 25.20
N MET A 169 9.34 6.35 25.02
CA MET A 169 10.06 6.91 23.88
C MET A 169 11.52 6.44 23.83
N VAL A 170 12.24 6.47 24.96
CA VAL A 170 13.64 6.00 25.03
C VAL A 170 13.73 4.51 24.68
N LEU A 171 12.87 3.67 25.27
CA LEU A 171 12.85 2.24 24.96
C LEU A 171 12.55 1.96 23.48
N THR A 172 11.69 2.77 22.87
CA THR A 172 11.36 2.66 21.44
C THR A 172 12.57 3.02 20.57
N GLN A 173 13.28 4.10 20.90
CA GLN A 173 14.52 4.50 20.20
C GLN A 173 15.64 3.47 20.33
N GLU A 174 15.78 2.87 21.52
CA GLU A 174 16.74 1.78 21.74
C GLU A 174 16.41 0.54 20.91
N TYR A 175 15.12 0.19 20.83
CA TYR A 175 14.66 -0.91 19.98
C TYR A 175 14.95 -0.64 18.50
N GLU A 176 14.64 0.56 18.02
CA GLU A 176 14.90 0.99 16.63
C GLU A 176 16.39 0.88 16.29
N ARG A 177 17.28 1.39 17.14
CA ARG A 177 18.73 1.27 16.93
C ARG A 177 19.21 -0.18 16.88
N LYS A 178 18.69 -1.05 17.74
CA LYS A 178 19.15 -2.44 17.86
C LYS A 178 18.62 -3.35 16.75
N TRP A 179 17.41 -3.11 16.25
CA TRP A 179 16.68 -4.08 15.42
C TRP A 179 16.25 -3.57 14.04
N LEU A 180 16.13 -2.26 13.80
CA LEU A 180 15.75 -1.71 12.49
C LEU A 180 16.95 -1.29 11.61
N GLN A 181 18.16 -1.19 12.16
CA GLN A 181 19.36 -0.80 11.41
C GLN A 181 20.13 -1.99 10.78
N LYS A 182 19.51 -3.16 10.64
CA LYS A 182 20.15 -4.38 10.12
C LYS A 182 19.50 -4.87 8.84
#